data_AF-A0A950RST0-F1
#
_entry.id   AF-A0A950RST0-F1
#
_cell.length_a   1.000
_cell.length_b   1.000
_cell.length_c   1.000
_cell.angle_alpha   90.00
_cell.angle_beta   90.00
_cell.angle_gamma   90.00
#
_symmetry.space_group_name_H-M   'P 1'
#
loop_
_entity.id
_entity.type
_entity.pdbx_description
1 polymer ?
#
loop_
_entity_poly.entity_id
_entity_poly.type
_entity_poly.pdbx_seq_one_letter_code
_entity_poly.pdbx_strand_id
1 'polypeptide(L)'
;MTDNTLWDYLEEDRNRKEYLEREDKDAVRRKTFKRLRGSGHWLTLLRVARTIPQPFTLNDISVAVWRDCPEFFGMKGYPYPDNHKVHYILYGDRGLIAKGLIQRVHQGLFRVPDDLDLEKFSASQDEGEDEEA
;
A
#
# COMPACT_ATOMS: atom_id res chain seq x y z
N MET A 1 -7.58 -23.48 45.46
CA MET A 1 -6.38 -22.64 45.24
C MET A 1 -5.89 -23.02 43.86
N THR A 2 -6.08 -22.15 42.87
CA THR A 2 -5.67 -22.41 41.49
C THR A 2 -4.17 -22.11 41.39
N ASP A 3 -3.38 -23.16 41.19
CA ASP A 3 -1.96 -23.04 40.87
C ASP A 3 -1.82 -22.44 39.48
N ASN A 4 -1.74 -21.11 39.40
CA ASN A 4 -1.31 -20.42 38.18
C ASN A 4 0.16 -20.77 37.96
N THR A 5 0.43 -21.52 36.90
CA THR A 5 1.76 -22.02 36.58
C THR A 5 2.64 -20.90 36.02
N LEU A 6 3.94 -20.93 36.34
CA LEU A 6 4.98 -20.02 35.80
C LEU A 6 4.94 -19.90 34.26
N TRP A 7 4.45 -20.94 33.58
CA TRP A 7 4.27 -21.03 32.14
C TRP A 7 3.19 -20.08 31.59
N ASP A 8 2.10 -19.83 32.35
CA ASP A 8 1.03 -18.91 31.93
C ASP A 8 1.54 -17.47 31.85
N TYR A 9 2.41 -17.07 32.80
CA TYR A 9 3.04 -15.74 32.80
C TYR A 9 4.03 -15.56 31.64
N LEU A 10 4.75 -16.62 31.24
CA LEU A 10 5.68 -16.56 30.10
C LEU A 10 4.95 -16.52 28.76
N GLU A 11 3.82 -17.22 28.63
CA GLU A 11 2.95 -17.13 27.46
C GLU A 11 2.27 -15.77 27.36
N GLU A 12 1.80 -15.20 28.46
CA GLU A 12 1.25 -13.83 28.50
C GLU A 12 2.30 -12.77 28.13
N ASP A 13 3.54 -12.85 28.64
CA ASP A 13 4.60 -11.89 28.29
C ASP A 13 5.01 -11.99 26.82
N ARG A 14 5.04 -13.22 26.28
CA ARG A 14 5.31 -13.47 24.86
C ARG A 14 4.20 -12.95 23.96
N ASN A 15 2.95 -13.19 24.31
CA ASN A 15 1.78 -12.71 23.56
C ASN A 15 1.68 -11.17 23.62
N ARG A 16 2.03 -10.56 24.76
CA ARG A 16 2.10 -9.11 24.94
C ARG A 16 3.21 -8.47 24.11
N LYS A 17 4.41 -9.08 24.06
CA LYS A 17 5.50 -8.64 23.18
C LYS A 17 5.15 -8.78 21.71
N GLU A 18 4.51 -9.89 21.30
CA GLU A 18 4.06 -10.06 19.92
C GLU A 18 2.99 -9.05 19.51
N TYR A 19 2.10 -8.67 20.42
CA TYR A 19 1.10 -7.62 20.19
C TYR A 19 1.76 -6.24 20.02
N LEU A 20 2.67 -5.87 20.93
CA LEU A 20 3.42 -4.60 20.87
C LEU A 20 4.30 -4.53 19.60
N GLU A 21 4.94 -5.63 19.20
CA GLU A 21 5.68 -5.69 17.94
C GLU A 21 4.79 -5.51 16.70
N ARG A 22 3.56 -6.03 16.74
CA ARG A 22 2.58 -5.82 15.65
C ARG A 22 2.15 -4.36 15.59
N GLU A 23 1.85 -3.76 16.74
CA GLU A 23 1.49 -2.33 16.81
C GLU A 23 2.63 -1.42 16.35
N ASP A 24 3.88 -1.69 16.74
CA ASP A 24 5.04 -0.93 16.29
C ASP A 24 5.29 -1.09 14.79
N LYS A 25 5.19 -2.32 14.27
CA LYS A 25 5.27 -2.57 12.81
C LYS A 25 4.17 -1.81 12.08
N ASP A 26 2.96 -1.78 12.63
CA ASP A 26 1.83 -1.08 12.03
C ASP A 26 1.95 0.45 12.15
N ALA A 27 2.54 0.96 13.23
CA ALA A 27 2.84 2.38 13.39
C ALA A 27 3.94 2.86 12.43
N VAL A 28 5.02 2.08 12.26
CA VAL A 28 6.09 2.37 11.29
C VAL A 28 5.56 2.30 9.87
N ARG A 29 4.73 1.31 9.56
CA ARG A 29 3.98 1.20 8.31
C ARG A 29 3.13 2.46 8.09
N ARG A 30 2.29 2.87 9.05
CA ARG A 30 1.45 4.09 9.00
C ARG A 30 2.25 5.38 8.77
N LYS A 31 3.37 5.58 9.45
CA LYS A 31 4.25 6.75 9.25
C LYS A 31 4.88 6.75 7.86
N THR A 32 5.32 5.58 7.39
CA THR A 32 5.80 5.41 6.02
C THR A 32 4.68 5.78 5.04
N PHE A 33 3.43 5.37 5.29
CA PHE A 33 2.26 5.66 4.44
C PHE A 33 1.88 7.12 4.35
N LYS A 34 1.94 7.89 5.44
CA LYS A 34 1.69 9.35 5.37
C LYS A 34 2.71 10.01 4.42
N ARG A 35 3.95 9.51 4.44
CA ARG A 35 5.03 9.98 3.56
C ARG A 35 4.92 9.48 2.11
N LEU A 36 4.47 8.23 1.89
CA LEU A 36 4.21 7.70 0.55
C LEU A 36 3.02 8.43 -0.12
N ARG A 37 2.02 8.85 0.66
CA ARG A 37 0.85 9.60 0.17
C ARG A 37 1.23 11.01 -0.31
N GLY A 38 1.95 11.77 0.53
CA GLY A 38 2.36 13.14 0.21
C GLY A 38 3.44 13.25 -0.87
N SER A 39 4.02 12.13 -1.30
CA SER A 39 5.09 12.11 -2.31
C SER A 39 4.60 11.86 -3.74
N GLY A 40 3.29 11.70 -3.95
CA GLY A 40 2.72 11.58 -5.31
C GLY A 40 3.01 10.27 -6.04
N HIS A 41 3.74 9.31 -5.46
CA HIS A 41 4.10 8.06 -6.12
C HIS A 41 2.90 7.18 -6.51
N TRP A 42 1.75 7.36 -5.86
CA TRP A 42 0.51 6.69 -6.26
C TRP A 42 -0.01 7.21 -7.62
N LEU A 43 0.23 8.49 -7.95
CA LEU A 43 -0.06 9.06 -9.27
C LEU A 43 0.87 8.47 -10.32
N THR A 44 2.14 8.25 -9.98
CA THR A 44 3.08 7.54 -10.87
C THR A 44 2.57 6.14 -11.18
N LEU A 45 2.16 5.37 -10.15
CA LEU A 45 1.58 4.05 -10.36
C LEU A 45 0.35 4.11 -11.27
N LEU A 46 -0.57 5.02 -10.99
CA LEU A 46 -1.80 5.15 -11.77
C LEU A 46 -1.54 5.61 -13.21
N ARG A 47 -0.60 6.54 -13.42
CA ARG A 47 -0.15 6.99 -14.74
C ARG A 47 0.42 5.82 -15.54
N VAL A 48 1.35 5.07 -14.96
CA VAL A 48 1.96 3.91 -15.61
C VAL A 48 0.92 2.82 -15.87
N ALA A 49 0.00 2.58 -14.92
CA ALA A 49 -1.08 1.62 -15.08
C ALA A 49 -1.97 1.91 -16.29
N ARG A 50 -2.11 3.18 -16.71
CA ARG A 50 -2.85 3.56 -17.93
C ARG A 50 -2.07 3.31 -19.22
N THR A 51 -0.76 3.20 -19.15
CA THR A 51 0.12 3.03 -20.33
C THR A 51 0.35 1.56 -20.69
N ILE A 52 0.13 0.64 -19.75
CA ILE A 52 0.32 -0.79 -19.97
C ILE A 52 -0.94 -1.44 -20.58
N PRO A 53 -0.79 -2.57 -21.31
CA PRO A 53 -1.92 -3.31 -21.86
C PRO A 53 -2.93 -3.70 -20.78
N GLN A 54 -4.22 -3.47 -21.06
CA GLN A 54 -5.32 -3.82 -20.16
C GLN A 54 -5.96 -5.16 -20.58
N PRO A 55 -6.35 -6.02 -19.63
CA PRO A 55 -6.04 -5.95 -18.21
C PRO A 55 -4.59 -6.35 -17.90
N PHE A 56 -4.05 -5.90 -16.77
CA PHE A 56 -2.66 -6.15 -16.36
C PHE A 56 -2.56 -6.94 -15.05
N THR A 57 -1.44 -7.61 -14.84
CA THR A 57 -1.14 -8.32 -13.58
C THR A 57 -0.35 -7.45 -12.61
N LEU A 58 -0.24 -7.90 -11.36
CA LEU A 58 0.61 -7.23 -10.36
C LEU A 58 2.07 -7.15 -10.82
N ASN A 59 2.57 -8.18 -11.48
CA ASN A 59 3.95 -8.21 -11.94
C ASN A 59 4.19 -7.20 -13.07
N ASP A 60 3.23 -7.07 -13.99
CA ASP A 60 3.32 -6.12 -15.11
C ASP A 60 3.43 -4.69 -14.58
N ILE A 61 2.54 -4.31 -13.65
CA ILE A 61 2.57 -2.97 -13.06
C ILE A 61 3.81 -2.75 -12.19
N SER A 62 4.25 -3.76 -11.42
CA SER A 62 5.46 -3.66 -10.60
C SER A 62 6.71 -3.37 -11.44
N VAL A 63 6.89 -4.09 -12.54
CA VAL A 63 8.02 -3.90 -13.45
C VAL A 63 7.92 -2.56 -14.17
N ALA A 64 6.72 -2.21 -14.66
CA ALA A 64 6.52 -0.97 -15.41
C ALA A 64 6.80 0.27 -14.54
N VAL A 65 6.29 0.28 -13.31
CA VAL A 65 6.46 1.39 -12.37
C VAL A 65 7.89 1.50 -11.85
N TRP A 66 8.55 0.36 -11.62
CA TRP A 66 9.97 0.36 -11.29
C TRP A 66 10.84 0.91 -12.42
N ARG A 67 10.50 0.64 -13.69
CA ARG A 67 11.21 1.25 -14.83
C ARG A 67 11.03 2.77 -14.90
N ASP A 68 9.84 3.27 -14.56
CA ASP A 68 9.53 4.70 -14.58
C ASP A 68 10.16 5.44 -13.38
N CYS A 69 10.13 4.82 -12.19
CA CYS A 69 10.67 5.40 -10.96
C CYS A 69 11.44 4.36 -10.13
N PRO A 70 12.67 4.00 -10.53
CA PRO A 70 13.44 2.95 -9.88
C PRO A 70 13.93 3.31 -8.48
N GLU A 71 14.13 4.60 -8.21
CA GLU A 71 14.60 5.09 -6.90
C GLU A 71 13.61 4.76 -5.78
N PHE A 72 12.31 4.86 -6.09
CA PHE A 72 11.26 4.60 -5.12
C PHE A 72 10.75 3.17 -5.18
N PHE A 73 10.47 2.65 -6.37
CA PHE A 73 9.88 1.32 -6.54
C PHE A 73 10.93 0.21 -6.66
N GLY A 74 12.21 0.53 -6.53
CA GLY A 74 13.29 -0.44 -6.42
C GLY A 74 13.55 -0.88 -4.97
N MET A 75 14.15 -2.05 -4.83
CA MET A 75 14.74 -2.50 -3.58
C MET A 75 16.12 -1.86 -3.38
N LYS A 76 16.39 -1.36 -2.17
CA LYS A 76 17.68 -0.73 -1.86
C LYS A 76 18.82 -1.75 -1.98
N GLY A 77 19.77 -1.48 -2.87
CA GLY A 77 20.93 -2.36 -3.10
C GLY A 77 20.68 -3.52 -4.07
N TYR A 78 19.50 -3.60 -4.69
CA TYR A 78 19.16 -4.68 -5.63
C TYR A 78 18.50 -4.14 -6.91
N PRO A 79 18.80 -4.70 -8.09
CA PRO A 79 18.24 -4.26 -9.37
C PRO A 79 16.86 -4.90 -9.64
N TYR A 80 15.97 -4.89 -8.65
CA TYR A 80 14.66 -5.53 -8.72
C TYR A 80 13.55 -4.63 -8.18
N PRO A 81 12.31 -4.75 -8.70
CA PRO A 81 11.16 -4.03 -8.19
C PRO A 81 10.81 -4.48 -6.76
N ASP A 82 10.37 -3.52 -5.95
CA ASP A 82 9.83 -3.72 -4.61
C ASP A 82 8.31 -3.95 -4.71
N ASN A 83 7.94 -5.22 -4.85
CA ASN A 83 6.53 -5.64 -4.97
C ASN A 83 5.71 -5.28 -3.74
N HIS A 84 6.32 -5.13 -2.56
CA HIS A 84 5.57 -4.76 -1.35
C HIS A 84 5.07 -3.32 -1.42
N LYS A 85 5.87 -2.39 -1.95
CA LYS A 85 5.43 -1.00 -2.18
C LYS A 85 4.26 -0.93 -3.15
N VAL A 86 4.36 -1.64 -4.28
CA VAL A 86 3.32 -1.67 -5.32
C VAL A 86 2.05 -2.30 -4.76
N HIS A 87 2.16 -3.47 -4.15
CA HIS A 87 1.01 -4.16 -3.54
C HIS A 87 0.33 -3.29 -2.49
N TYR A 88 1.12 -2.58 -1.67
CA TYR A 88 0.57 -1.70 -0.65
C TYR A 88 -0.24 -0.55 -1.25
N ILE A 89 0.31 0.16 -2.24
CA ILE A 89 -0.39 1.27 -2.91
C ILE A 89 -1.65 0.79 -3.62
N LEU A 90 -1.65 -0.46 -4.11
CA LEU A 90 -2.77 -1.03 -4.84
C LEU A 90 -3.93 -1.47 -3.94
N TYR A 91 -3.65 -2.26 -2.89
CA TYR A 91 -4.66 -3.03 -2.15
C TYR A 91 -5.13 -2.47 -0.79
N GLY A 92 -4.45 -1.48 -0.21
CA GLY A 92 -4.83 -0.97 1.12
C GLY A 92 -6.22 -0.31 1.16
N ASP A 93 -6.76 -0.06 2.36
CA ASP A 93 -8.06 0.62 2.57
C ASP A 93 -8.13 2.02 1.93
N ARG A 94 -6.97 2.62 1.68
CA ARG A 94 -6.80 3.89 0.95
C ARG A 94 -6.03 3.71 -0.36
N GLY A 95 -5.87 2.47 -0.80
CA GLY A 95 -5.18 2.09 -2.03
C GLY A 95 -6.02 2.38 -3.26
N LEU A 96 -5.41 2.21 -4.43
CA LEU A 96 -6.04 2.54 -5.71
C LEU A 96 -7.30 1.70 -5.98
N ILE A 97 -7.34 0.46 -5.48
CA ILE A 97 -8.54 -0.39 -5.60
C ILE A 97 -9.68 0.12 -4.70
N ALA A 98 -9.39 0.41 -3.43
CA ALA A 98 -10.40 0.91 -2.50
C ALA A 98 -10.99 2.26 -2.94
N LYS A 99 -10.18 3.09 -3.61
CA LYS A 99 -10.61 4.36 -4.21
C LYS A 99 -11.35 4.22 -5.55
N GLY A 100 -11.51 3.00 -6.08
CA GLY A 100 -12.14 2.76 -7.38
C GLY A 100 -11.31 3.21 -8.59
N LEU A 101 -10.05 3.61 -8.38
CA LEU A 101 -9.14 4.08 -9.44
C LEU A 101 -8.58 2.93 -10.28
N ILE A 102 -8.50 1.75 -9.68
CA ILE A 102 -8.15 0.50 -10.36
C ILE A 102 -9.19 -0.54 -9.97
N GLN A 103 -9.74 -1.24 -10.94
CA GLN A 103 -10.69 -2.32 -10.73
C GLN A 103 -9.98 -3.66 -10.76
N ARG A 104 -10.34 -4.54 -9.82
CA ARG A 104 -9.93 -5.94 -9.86
C ARG A 104 -10.91 -6.73 -10.71
N VAL A 105 -10.46 -7.18 -11.88
CA VAL A 105 -11.28 -7.96 -12.84
C VAL A 105 -11.34 -9.43 -12.42
N HIS A 106 -10.21 -9.97 -11.98
CA HIS A 106 -10.09 -11.34 -11.47
C HIS A 106 -9.00 -11.44 -10.40
N GLN A 107 -8.78 -12.62 -9.83
CA GLN A 107 -7.66 -12.83 -8.93
C GLN A 107 -6.33 -12.56 -9.63
N GLY A 108 -5.60 -11.55 -9.15
CA GLY A 108 -4.32 -11.13 -9.71
C GLY A 108 -4.39 -10.33 -11.00
N LEU A 109 -5.59 -9.94 -11.45
CA LEU A 109 -5.81 -9.25 -12.72
C LEU A 109 -6.58 -7.94 -12.50
N PHE A 110 -6.04 -6.84 -13.01
CA PHE A 110 -6.53 -5.50 -12.76
C PHE A 110 -6.75 -4.71 -14.05
N ARG A 111 -7.57 -3.67 -13.95
CA ARG A 111 -7.86 -2.76 -15.05
C ARG A 111 -8.03 -1.34 -14.54
N VAL A 112 -7.57 -0.36 -15.31
CA VAL A 112 -7.96 1.05 -15.08
C VAL A 112 -9.33 1.31 -15.75
N PRO A 113 -10.31 1.89 -15.05
CA PRO A 113 -11.59 2.28 -15.65
C PRO A 113 -11.40 3.28 -16.80
N ASP A 114 -12.17 3.13 -17.88
CA ASP A 114 -12.05 3.98 -19.07
C ASP A 114 -12.53 5.41 -18.80
N ASP A 115 -13.44 5.58 -17.83
CA ASP A 115 -14.06 6.83 -17.41
C ASP A 115 -13.28 7.57 -16.32
N LEU A 116 -12.08 7.08 -15.97
CA LEU A 116 -11.32 7.66 -14.87
C LEU A 116 -10.74 9.03 -15.25
N ASP A 117 -11.29 10.08 -14.63
CA ASP A 117 -10.81 11.46 -14.70
C ASP A 117 -9.87 11.77 -13.52
N LEU A 118 -8.58 11.87 -13.82
CA LEU A 118 -7.53 12.11 -12.82
C LEU A 118 -7.59 13.51 -12.22
N GLU A 119 -8.04 14.50 -13.00
CA GLU A 119 -8.07 15.92 -12.62
C GLU A 119 -9.10 16.16 -11.51
N LYS A 120 -10.26 15.50 -11.60
CA LYS A 120 -11.29 15.53 -10.55
C LYS A 120 -10.84 14.85 -9.26
N PHE A 121 -9.97 13.85 -9.37
CA PHE A 121 -9.53 13.07 -8.21
C PHE A 121 -8.41 13.76 -7.44
N SER A 122 -7.55 14.55 -8.10
CA SER A 122 -6.58 15.39 -7.41
C SER A 122 -7.24 16.53 -6.65
N ALA A 123 -8.29 17.14 -7.22
CA ALA A 123 -8.99 18.28 -6.61
C ALA A 123 -9.76 17.92 -5.32
N SER A 124 -10.36 16.72 -5.26
CA SER A 124 -11.12 16.26 -4.07
C SER A 124 -10.25 15.74 -2.92
N GLN A 125 -8.94 15.61 -3.10
CA GLN A 125 -8.03 15.18 -2.03
C GLN A 125 -7.56 16.34 -1.14
N ASP A 126 -7.55 17.57 -1.64
CA ASP A 126 -7.12 18.77 -0.89
C ASP A 126 -8.24 19.31 0.03
N GLU A 127 -9.52 19.02 -0.24
CA GLU A 127 -10.65 19.56 0.52
C GLU A 127 -11.01 18.77 1.80
N GLY A 128 -10.28 17.69 2.11
CA GLY A 128 -10.58 16.80 3.24
C GLY A 128 -9.71 16.99 4.49
N GLU A 129 -8.88 18.04 4.57
CA GLU A 129 -7.87 18.21 5.62
C GLU A 129 -8.27 19.10 6.83
N ASP A 130 -9.53 19.54 6.95
CA ASP A 130 -9.94 20.46 8.04
C ASP A 130 -10.81 19.86 9.16
N GLU A 131 -10.99 18.54 9.26
CA GLU A 131 -11.71 17.92 10.40
C GLU A 131 -10.93 16.77 11.06
N GLU A 132 -9.92 17.11 11.86
CA GLU A 132 -9.68 16.53 13.19
C GLU A 132 -8.48 17.27 13.84
N ALA A 133 -8.81 18.33 14.59
CA ALA A 133 -7.93 19.02 15.53
C ALA A 133 -8.05 18.38 16.93
#